data_AF-A0A7S1IMM4-F1
#
_entry.id   AF-A0A7S1IMM4-F1
#
_cell.length_a   1.000
_cell.length_b   1.000
_cell.length_c   1.000
_cell.angle_alpha   90.00
_cell.angle_beta   90.00
_cell.angle_gamma   90.00
#
_symmetry.space_group_name_H-M   'P 1'
#
loop_
_entity.id
_entity.type
_entity.pdbx_description
1 polymer ?
#
loop_
_entity_poly.entity_id
_entity_poly.type
_entity_poly.pdbx_seq_one_letter_code
_entity_poly.pdbx_strand_id
1 'polypeptide(L)'
;EKSREVNIPVGVDDLGVDLLSVCSHKFYGPKGVGALYVRQGVHLKRLMHGAGHERGQRPGTENVLLLLGMGAAIQATHERLAENAQHMQTCRDRICEVLRSELGVDNVHLNGPVDQRLPNTLNVSLRSPANGTWVRAAHILGAIGVPERRQVFASAGSACHASSVSISPVLLAMKVPEEQALAAVRLSTGKYLTMDDAVAAARIIVSAVVSAGISEEKHVGANAGCHSVDLLVDKVE
;
A
#
# COMPACT_ATOMS: atom_id res chain seq x y z
N GLU A 1 -1.66 -7.45 10.93
CA GLU A 1 -0.40 -7.24 10.16
C GLU A 1 -0.67 -7.08 8.65
N LYS A 2 -0.11 -6.06 7.97
CA LYS A 2 -0.56 -5.67 6.61
C LYS A 2 0.43 -6.07 5.50
N SER A 3 0.08 -7.11 4.75
CA SER A 3 0.69 -7.46 3.46
C SER A 3 0.20 -6.51 2.38
N ARG A 4 1.11 -5.98 1.55
CA ARG A 4 0.75 -5.22 0.33
C ARG A 4 0.88 -6.22 -0.82
N GLU A 5 -0.20 -6.54 -1.50
CA GLU A 5 -0.22 -7.66 -2.44
C GLU A 5 0.19 -7.28 -3.85
N VAL A 6 0.71 -8.26 -4.60
CA VAL A 6 1.08 -8.11 -6.00
C VAL A 6 0.65 -9.40 -6.70
N ASN A 7 -0.55 -9.42 -7.30
CA ASN A 7 -1.05 -10.59 -8.03
C ASN A 7 -1.04 -10.27 -9.54
N ILE A 8 0.14 -10.39 -10.13
CA ILE A 8 0.35 -10.35 -11.58
C ILE A 8 1.18 -11.59 -11.98
N PRO A 9 1.11 -12.06 -13.23
CA PRO A 9 2.03 -13.08 -13.72
C PRO A 9 3.49 -12.59 -13.59
N VAL A 10 4.35 -13.41 -13.00
CA VAL A 10 5.77 -13.13 -12.83
C VAL A 10 6.56 -14.35 -13.32
N GLY A 11 7.03 -14.28 -14.56
CA GLY A 11 7.95 -15.24 -15.15
C GLY A 11 9.34 -14.63 -15.29
N VAL A 12 10.37 -15.27 -14.73
CA VAL A 12 11.75 -14.74 -14.78
C VAL A 12 12.30 -14.65 -16.21
N ASP A 13 11.87 -15.56 -17.09
CA ASP A 13 12.27 -15.58 -18.49
C ASP A 13 11.51 -14.52 -19.31
N ASP A 14 10.20 -14.39 -19.10
CA ASP A 14 9.38 -13.34 -19.73
C ASP A 14 9.87 -11.92 -19.36
N LEU A 15 10.32 -11.75 -18.11
CA LEU A 15 10.86 -10.49 -17.63
C LEU A 15 12.34 -10.27 -18.02
N GLY A 16 13.05 -11.30 -18.47
CA GLY A 16 14.47 -11.21 -18.82
C GLY A 16 15.39 -10.80 -17.67
N VAL A 17 15.01 -11.07 -16.41
CA VAL A 17 15.75 -10.59 -15.23
C VAL A 17 16.87 -11.56 -14.82
N ASP A 18 18.00 -11.03 -14.37
CA ASP A 18 19.10 -11.82 -13.80
C ASP A 18 18.89 -12.15 -12.31
N LEU A 19 18.21 -11.25 -11.61
CA LEU A 19 17.93 -11.32 -10.19
C LEU A 19 16.48 -10.93 -9.92
N LEU A 20 15.79 -11.67 -9.05
CA LEU A 20 14.45 -11.34 -8.60
C LEU A 20 14.31 -11.59 -7.10
N SER A 21 13.98 -10.53 -6.35
CA SER A 21 13.70 -10.60 -4.92
C SER A 21 12.23 -10.93 -4.67
N VAL A 22 11.98 -11.91 -3.81
CA VAL A 22 10.65 -12.41 -3.47
C VAL A 22 10.44 -12.26 -1.96
N CYS A 23 9.34 -11.62 -1.57
CA CYS A 23 9.00 -11.41 -0.15
C CYS A 23 7.70 -12.14 0.19
N SER A 24 7.78 -13.17 1.03
CA SER A 24 6.68 -14.07 1.37
C SER A 24 5.38 -13.37 1.80
N HIS A 25 5.49 -12.44 2.75
CA HIS A 25 4.35 -11.68 3.25
C HIS A 25 3.76 -10.65 2.26
N LYS A 26 4.15 -10.66 0.98
CA LYS A 26 3.49 -9.87 -0.08
C LYS A 26 2.52 -10.70 -0.92
N PHE A 27 2.42 -12.00 -0.65
CA PHE A 27 1.47 -12.92 -1.29
C PHE A 27 0.89 -13.90 -0.24
N TYR A 28 0.53 -13.37 0.92
CA TYR A 28 -0.07 -14.13 2.04
C TYR A 28 0.81 -15.20 2.70
N GLY A 29 2.09 -15.25 2.38
CA GLY A 29 3.03 -16.11 3.10
C GLY A 29 3.47 -15.51 4.45
N PRO A 30 4.17 -16.29 5.28
CA PRO A 30 4.61 -15.82 6.58
C PRO A 30 5.67 -14.71 6.46
N LYS A 31 5.72 -13.83 7.48
CA LYS A 31 6.79 -12.85 7.62
C LYS A 31 8.12 -13.53 8.01
N GLY A 32 9.23 -12.84 7.75
CA GLY A 32 10.56 -13.32 8.13
C GLY A 32 11.21 -14.29 7.13
N VAL A 33 10.57 -14.54 5.98
CA VAL A 33 11.12 -15.37 4.91
C VAL A 33 10.92 -14.71 3.53
N GLY A 34 11.84 -15.02 2.63
CA GLY A 34 11.84 -14.57 1.24
C GLY A 34 12.82 -15.40 0.44
N ALA A 35 12.91 -15.10 -0.85
CA ALA A 35 13.87 -15.73 -1.76
C ALA A 35 14.54 -14.69 -2.65
N LEU A 36 15.73 -15.02 -3.11
CA LEU A 36 16.40 -14.32 -4.20
C LEU A 36 16.61 -15.33 -5.32
N TYR A 37 15.90 -15.15 -6.43
CA TYR A 37 16.20 -15.87 -7.65
C TYR A 37 17.50 -15.31 -8.23
N VAL A 38 18.36 -16.22 -8.69
CA VAL A 38 19.62 -15.92 -9.36
C VAL A 38 19.69 -16.73 -10.64
N ARG A 39 19.72 -16.04 -11.78
CA ARG A 39 19.84 -16.69 -13.09
C ARG A 39 21.12 -17.52 -13.17
N GLN A 40 21.04 -18.67 -13.82
CA GLN A 40 22.20 -19.52 -14.02
C GLN A 40 23.31 -18.75 -14.78
N GLY A 41 24.55 -18.85 -14.28
CA GLY A 41 25.70 -18.10 -14.80
C GLY A 41 25.94 -16.76 -14.10
N VAL A 42 24.99 -16.25 -13.31
CA VAL A 42 25.20 -15.05 -12.49
C VAL A 42 25.95 -15.42 -11.21
N HIS A 43 27.11 -14.81 -11.02
CA HIS A 43 27.93 -15.00 -9.83
C HIS A 43 27.75 -13.83 -8.86
N LEU A 44 27.21 -14.11 -7.69
CA LEU A 44 27.05 -13.14 -6.62
C LEU A 44 28.19 -13.22 -5.62
N LYS A 45 28.69 -12.05 -5.20
CA LYS A 45 29.53 -11.96 -4.01
C LYS A 45 28.68 -12.26 -2.77
N ARG A 46 29.18 -13.13 -1.89
CA ARG A 46 28.50 -13.44 -0.63
C ARG A 46 28.43 -12.18 0.23
N LEU A 47 27.22 -11.87 0.69
CA LEU A 47 26.99 -10.82 1.68
C LEU A 47 27.28 -11.33 3.11
N MET A 48 26.98 -12.60 3.36
CA MET A 48 27.08 -13.26 4.65
C MET A 48 28.10 -14.41 4.57
N HIS A 49 28.85 -14.66 5.65
CA HIS A 49 29.89 -15.68 5.72
C HIS A 49 29.58 -16.70 6.81
N GLY A 50 29.85 -17.98 6.56
CA GLY A 50 29.52 -19.09 7.44
C GLY A 50 29.50 -20.44 6.71
N ALA A 51 28.76 -21.40 7.26
CA ALA A 51 28.61 -22.75 6.69
C ALA A 51 27.88 -22.76 5.33
N GLY A 52 28.01 -23.87 4.59
CA GLY A 52 27.60 -24.02 3.18
C GLY A 52 26.11 -24.13 2.86
N HIS A 53 25.20 -23.61 3.69
CA HIS A 53 23.75 -23.61 3.44
C HIS A 53 23.40 -22.84 2.16
N GLU A 54 22.25 -23.12 1.54
CA GLU A 54 21.79 -22.47 0.31
C GLU A 54 22.88 -22.46 -0.79
N ARG A 55 23.51 -23.62 -1.01
CA ARG A 55 24.64 -23.80 -1.96
C ARG A 55 25.85 -22.90 -1.66
N GLY A 56 26.04 -22.55 -0.39
CA GLY A 56 27.09 -21.66 0.09
C GLY A 56 26.80 -20.17 -0.12
N GLN A 57 25.61 -19.78 -0.56
CA GLN A 57 25.28 -18.37 -0.86
C GLN A 57 24.74 -17.62 0.36
N ARG A 58 24.00 -18.30 1.23
CA ARG A 58 23.42 -17.71 2.44
C ARG A 58 23.60 -18.69 3.60
N PRO A 59 24.61 -18.49 4.48
CA PRO A 59 24.81 -19.31 5.66
C PRO A 59 23.69 -19.11 6.69
N GLY A 60 23.49 -20.13 7.52
CA GLY A 60 22.56 -20.14 8.65
C GLY A 60 21.50 -21.22 8.47
N THR A 61 21.17 -21.91 9.56
CA THR A 61 20.18 -22.99 9.59
C THR A 61 18.88 -22.55 8.90
N GLU A 62 18.41 -23.36 7.98
CA GLU A 62 17.19 -23.08 7.22
C GLU A 62 15.98 -23.11 8.14
N ASN A 63 15.14 -22.07 8.06
CA ASN A 63 13.87 -22.06 8.78
C ASN A 63 12.84 -22.86 7.96
N VAL A 64 12.88 -24.18 8.10
CA VAL A 64 12.05 -25.13 7.33
C VAL A 64 10.56 -24.78 7.41
N LEU A 65 10.06 -24.39 8.59
CA LEU A 65 8.64 -24.03 8.77
C LEU A 65 8.26 -22.81 7.93
N LEU A 66 9.08 -21.75 7.95
CA LEU A 66 8.81 -20.56 7.14
C LEU A 66 8.97 -20.83 5.64
N LEU A 67 9.94 -21.66 5.24
CA LEU A 67 10.13 -22.06 3.85
C LEU A 67 8.92 -22.84 3.32
N LEU A 68 8.40 -23.80 4.09
CA LEU A 68 7.18 -24.54 3.76
C LEU A 68 5.96 -23.60 3.67
N GLY A 69 5.82 -22.68 4.62
CA GLY A 69 4.74 -21.68 4.59
C GLY A 69 4.81 -20.75 3.38
N MET A 70 6.02 -20.35 2.97
CA MET A 70 6.21 -19.57 1.75
C MET A 70 5.85 -20.38 0.49
N GLY A 71 6.29 -21.64 0.42
CA GLY A 71 5.95 -22.53 -0.70
C GLY A 71 4.45 -22.75 -0.85
N ALA A 72 3.74 -23.01 0.25
CA ALA A 72 2.29 -23.15 0.27
C ALA A 72 1.57 -21.86 -0.18
N ALA A 73 2.06 -20.69 0.27
CA ALA A 73 1.49 -19.41 -0.13
C ALA A 73 1.70 -19.09 -1.63
N ILE A 74 2.86 -19.44 -2.18
CA ILE A 74 3.13 -19.32 -3.63
C ILE A 74 2.14 -20.20 -4.41
N GLN A 75 2.01 -21.47 -4.04
CA GLN A 75 1.11 -22.39 -4.71
C GLN A 75 -0.34 -21.89 -4.68
N ALA A 76 -0.86 -21.56 -3.49
CA ALA A 76 -2.23 -21.08 -3.33
C ALA A 76 -2.49 -19.74 -4.07
N THR A 77 -1.48 -18.87 -4.16
CA THR A 77 -1.59 -17.61 -4.91
C THR A 77 -1.58 -17.87 -6.41
N HIS A 78 -0.73 -18.78 -6.89
CA HIS A 78 -0.62 -19.14 -8.31
C HIS A 78 -1.91 -19.77 -8.84
N GLU A 79 -2.51 -20.71 -8.11
CA GLU A 79 -3.75 -21.40 -8.51
C GLU A 79 -4.94 -20.45 -8.72
N ARG A 80 -4.96 -19.30 -8.03
CA ARG A 80 -6.05 -18.31 -8.09
C ARG A 80 -5.59 -16.94 -8.56
N LEU A 81 -4.47 -16.88 -9.29
CA LEU A 81 -3.80 -15.61 -9.61
C LEU A 81 -4.72 -14.66 -10.38
N ALA A 82 -5.33 -15.14 -11.46
CA ALA A 82 -6.22 -14.35 -12.31
C ALA A 82 -7.49 -13.91 -11.58
N GLU A 83 -8.13 -14.83 -10.85
CA GLU A 83 -9.33 -14.55 -10.05
C GLU A 83 -9.05 -13.49 -8.98
N ASN A 84 -7.96 -13.67 -8.21
CA ASN A 84 -7.57 -12.72 -7.17
C ASN A 84 -7.22 -11.35 -7.77
N ALA A 85 -6.53 -11.31 -8.91
CA ALA A 85 -6.19 -10.07 -9.59
C ALA A 85 -7.46 -9.31 -10.00
N GLN A 86 -8.42 -10.00 -10.65
CA GLN A 86 -9.69 -9.42 -11.06
C GLN A 86 -10.53 -8.94 -9.86
N HIS A 87 -10.62 -9.73 -8.80
CA HIS A 87 -11.34 -9.37 -7.58
C HIS A 87 -10.77 -8.11 -6.95
N MET A 88 -9.45 -8.09 -6.72
CA MET A 88 -8.77 -6.93 -6.14
C MET A 88 -8.90 -5.68 -7.01
N GLN A 89 -8.82 -5.83 -8.33
CA GLN A 89 -9.08 -4.74 -9.28
C GLN A 89 -10.50 -4.22 -9.16
N THR A 90 -11.49 -5.10 -9.11
CA THR A 90 -12.90 -4.72 -8.98
C THR A 90 -13.14 -3.93 -7.70
N CYS A 91 -12.63 -4.39 -6.55
CA CYS A 91 -12.74 -3.64 -5.30
C CYS A 91 -12.00 -2.30 -5.37
N ARG A 92 -10.81 -2.27 -5.96
CA ARG A 92 -9.97 -1.07 -6.09
C ARG A 92 -10.66 -0.02 -6.96
N ASP A 93 -11.23 -0.44 -8.09
CA ASP A 93 -11.94 0.43 -9.02
C ASP A 93 -13.24 0.93 -8.40
N ARG A 94 -13.94 0.08 -7.63
CA ARG A 94 -15.14 0.48 -6.88
C ARG A 94 -14.86 1.56 -5.84
N ILE A 95 -13.76 1.45 -5.09
CA ILE A 95 -13.35 2.51 -4.14
C ILE A 95 -13.18 3.84 -4.89
N CYS A 96 -12.46 3.81 -6.02
CA CYS A 96 -12.21 5.00 -6.83
C CYS A 96 -13.52 5.61 -7.38
N GLU A 97 -14.45 4.78 -7.84
CA GLU A 97 -15.76 5.20 -8.34
C GLU A 97 -16.58 5.90 -7.26
N VAL A 98 -16.68 5.32 -6.05
CA VAL A 98 -17.41 5.95 -4.93
C VAL A 98 -16.77 7.27 -4.54
N LEU A 99 -15.44 7.33 -4.43
CA LEU A 99 -14.74 8.60 -4.15
C LEU A 99 -15.08 9.68 -5.17
N ARG A 100 -15.04 9.35 -6.47
CA ARG A 100 -15.35 10.29 -7.56
C ARG A 100 -16.82 10.71 -7.59
N SER A 101 -17.73 9.78 -7.32
CA SER A 101 -19.17 10.05 -7.28
C SER A 101 -19.55 10.97 -6.13
N GLU A 102 -18.94 10.80 -4.95
CA GLU A 102 -19.32 11.51 -3.73
C GLU A 102 -18.55 12.82 -3.54
N LEU A 103 -17.28 12.89 -3.97
CA LEU A 103 -16.46 14.11 -3.88
C LEU A 103 -16.50 14.96 -5.15
N GLY A 104 -16.94 14.41 -6.28
CA GLY A 104 -16.79 15.01 -7.60
C GLY A 104 -15.48 14.60 -8.28
N VAL A 105 -15.53 14.39 -9.60
CA VAL A 105 -14.42 13.83 -10.39
C VAL A 105 -13.16 14.69 -10.31
N ASP A 106 -13.31 16.02 -10.29
CA ASP A 106 -12.19 16.98 -10.24
C ASP A 106 -11.48 17.01 -8.88
N ASN A 107 -12.12 16.48 -7.83
CA ASN A 107 -11.59 16.43 -6.47
C ASN A 107 -10.83 15.12 -6.16
N VAL A 108 -10.79 14.17 -7.12
CA VAL A 108 -10.12 12.87 -6.95
C VAL A 108 -9.05 12.70 -8.03
N HIS A 109 -7.81 13.00 -7.66
CA HIS A 109 -6.68 12.90 -8.56
C HIS A 109 -5.95 11.55 -8.39
N LEU A 110 -5.78 10.81 -9.47
CA LEU A 110 -5.00 9.56 -9.45
C LEU A 110 -3.51 9.85 -9.63
N ASN A 111 -2.69 9.39 -8.69
CA ASN A 111 -1.24 9.49 -8.79
C ASN A 111 -0.68 8.26 -9.53
N GLY A 112 -0.45 8.42 -10.83
CA GLY A 112 0.06 7.37 -11.72
C GLY A 112 -0.88 7.09 -12.91
N PRO A 113 -0.50 6.16 -13.80
CA PRO A 113 -1.31 5.81 -14.97
C PRO A 113 -2.63 5.15 -14.58
N VAL A 114 -3.65 5.30 -15.43
CA VAL A 114 -4.99 4.72 -15.23
C VAL A 114 -5.02 3.24 -15.58
N ASP A 115 -4.31 2.86 -16.64
CA ASP A 115 -4.30 1.54 -17.28
C ASP A 115 -3.14 0.66 -16.79
N GLN A 116 -1.92 1.20 -16.69
CA GLN A 116 -0.71 0.44 -16.35
C GLN A 116 -0.43 0.44 -14.84
N ARG A 117 -1.30 -0.19 -14.06
CA ARG A 117 -1.18 -0.23 -12.60
C ARG A 117 -1.51 -1.60 -12.02
N LEU A 118 -0.88 -1.93 -10.89
CA LEU A 118 -1.16 -3.17 -10.15
C LEU A 118 -2.66 -3.29 -9.83
N PRO A 119 -3.26 -4.48 -9.90
CA PRO A 119 -4.70 -4.67 -9.71
C PRO A 119 -5.23 -4.14 -8.38
N ASN A 120 -4.42 -4.18 -7.33
CA ASN A 120 -4.89 -3.89 -5.98
C ASN A 120 -4.57 -2.48 -5.46
N THR A 121 -3.75 -1.70 -6.17
CA THR A 121 -3.21 -0.46 -5.61
C THR A 121 -3.93 0.75 -6.17
N LEU A 122 -4.41 1.62 -5.28
CA LEU A 122 -4.96 2.93 -5.59
C LEU A 122 -4.15 3.99 -4.84
N ASN A 123 -3.51 4.89 -5.57
CA ASN A 123 -2.84 6.06 -4.99
C ASN A 123 -3.55 7.31 -5.51
N VAL A 124 -4.19 8.06 -4.61
CA VAL A 124 -4.99 9.23 -4.95
C VAL A 124 -4.65 10.42 -4.07
N SER A 125 -4.69 11.62 -4.63
CA SER A 125 -4.70 12.87 -3.87
C SER A 125 -6.11 13.45 -3.92
N LEU A 126 -6.60 13.91 -2.77
CA LEU A 126 -7.99 14.32 -2.60
C LEU A 126 -8.08 15.82 -2.30
N ARG A 127 -9.00 16.51 -2.97
CA ARG A 127 -9.36 17.89 -2.66
C ARG A 127 -10.67 17.93 -1.87
N SER A 128 -10.81 18.94 -1.02
CA SER A 128 -12.07 19.23 -0.34
C SER A 128 -13.06 19.80 -1.35
N PRO A 129 -14.27 19.23 -1.50
CA PRO A 129 -15.29 19.77 -2.39
C PRO A 129 -15.84 21.13 -1.94
N ALA A 130 -15.63 21.51 -0.67
CA ALA A 130 -16.12 22.78 -0.13
C ALA A 130 -15.32 24.00 -0.62
N ASN A 131 -14.00 23.86 -0.74
CA ASN A 131 -13.08 24.97 -1.00
C ASN A 131 -12.00 24.65 -2.07
N GLY A 132 -11.98 23.44 -2.62
CA GLY A 132 -11.06 23.01 -3.66
C GLY A 132 -9.61 22.82 -3.21
N THR A 133 -9.29 22.91 -1.91
CA THR A 133 -7.92 22.76 -1.41
C THR A 133 -7.51 21.29 -1.26
N TRP A 134 -6.23 21.00 -1.39
CA TRP A 134 -5.68 19.65 -1.14
C TRP A 134 -5.80 19.29 0.34
N VAL A 135 -6.40 18.13 0.64
CA VAL A 135 -6.50 17.66 2.03
C VAL A 135 -5.26 16.81 2.35
N ARG A 136 -4.49 17.24 3.35
CA ARG A 136 -3.28 16.51 3.77
C ARG A 136 -3.61 15.07 4.14
N ALA A 137 -2.81 14.12 3.63
CA ALA A 137 -3.01 12.70 3.89
C ALA A 137 -2.99 12.37 5.39
N ALA A 138 -2.15 13.06 6.18
CA ALA A 138 -2.10 12.90 7.63
C ALA A 138 -3.43 13.19 8.33
N HIS A 139 -4.19 14.20 7.89
CA HIS A 139 -5.50 14.50 8.45
C HIS A 139 -6.51 13.40 8.13
N ILE A 140 -6.51 12.91 6.88
CA ILE A 140 -7.37 11.80 6.46
C ILE A 140 -7.05 10.55 7.28
N LEU A 141 -5.77 10.18 7.41
CA LEU A 141 -5.34 9.01 8.17
C LEU A 141 -5.72 9.11 9.65
N GLY A 142 -5.54 10.28 10.27
CA GLY A 142 -5.95 10.52 11.65
C GLY A 142 -7.46 10.35 11.85
N ALA A 143 -8.28 10.82 10.90
CA ALA A 143 -9.74 10.72 10.98
C ALA A 143 -10.28 9.31 10.71
N ILE A 144 -9.66 8.53 9.82
CA ILE A 144 -10.11 7.16 9.51
C ILE A 144 -9.56 6.10 10.48
N GLY A 145 -8.50 6.43 11.23
CA GLY A 145 -7.84 5.53 12.19
C GLY A 145 -8.49 5.49 13.58
N VAL A 146 -9.56 6.25 13.81
CA VAL A 146 -10.22 6.33 15.13
C VAL A 146 -11.05 5.06 15.40
N PRO A 147 -10.91 4.38 16.56
CA PRO A 147 -11.53 3.08 16.86
C PRO A 147 -13.06 3.03 16.72
N GLU A 148 -13.73 4.18 16.84
CA GLU A 148 -15.19 4.32 16.79
C GLU A 148 -15.76 4.18 15.36
N ARG A 149 -14.92 4.28 14.33
CA ARG A 149 -15.30 4.07 12.92
C ARG A 149 -14.70 2.74 12.46
N ARG A 150 -15.47 1.92 11.72
CA ARG A 150 -14.99 0.68 11.08
C ARG A 150 -13.60 0.94 10.48
N GLN A 151 -12.56 0.29 11.00
CA GLN A 151 -11.18 0.75 10.81
C GLN A 151 -10.76 0.64 9.34
N VAL A 152 -10.53 1.79 8.70
CA VAL A 152 -9.90 1.83 7.38
C VAL A 152 -8.42 2.05 7.56
N PHE A 153 -7.63 1.15 6.99
CA PHE A 153 -6.20 1.24 7.05
C PHE A 153 -5.63 1.65 5.71
N ALA A 154 -4.97 2.80 5.69
CA ALA A 154 -4.31 3.33 4.52
C ALA A 154 -2.88 3.75 4.86
N SER A 155 -2.14 4.14 3.82
CA SER A 155 -0.79 4.68 3.96
C SER A 155 -0.72 6.04 3.29
N ALA A 156 0.00 6.99 3.88
CA ALA A 156 0.27 8.27 3.22
C ALA A 156 1.40 8.10 2.20
N GLY A 157 1.36 8.92 1.14
CA GLY A 157 2.48 9.18 0.24
C GLY A 157 3.54 10.07 0.87
N SER A 158 3.47 10.34 2.17
CA SER A 158 4.48 11.03 2.97
C SER A 158 4.78 10.19 4.21
N ALA A 159 6.05 10.15 4.62
CA ALA A 159 6.43 9.57 5.91
C ALA A 159 6.58 10.71 6.93
N CYS A 160 5.77 10.66 8.00
CA CYS A 160 5.98 11.52 9.16
C CYS A 160 6.99 10.84 10.07
N HIS A 161 8.23 11.32 10.06
CA HIS A 161 9.13 11.14 11.21
C HIS A 161 8.94 12.34 12.15
N ALA A 162 9.18 12.15 13.45
CA ALA A 162 8.81 13.05 14.55
C ALA A 162 9.29 14.53 14.47
N SER A 163 9.97 14.93 13.39
CA SER A 163 10.46 16.30 13.16
C SER A 163 10.38 16.78 11.71
N SER A 164 9.90 15.98 10.75
CA SER A 164 9.71 16.44 9.37
C SER A 164 8.64 15.64 8.62
N VAL A 165 7.82 16.36 7.84
CA VAL A 165 6.95 15.75 6.84
C VAL A 165 7.82 15.49 5.61
N SER A 166 8.20 14.24 5.38
CA SER A 166 8.98 13.86 4.20
C SER A 166 8.04 13.38 3.10
N ILE A 167 8.11 14.03 1.93
CA ILE A 167 7.35 13.66 0.74
C ILE A 167 7.91 12.35 0.17
N SER A 168 7.05 11.49 -0.39
CA SER A 168 7.50 10.25 -1.05
C SER A 168 8.50 10.58 -2.16
N PRO A 169 9.70 9.99 -2.13
CA PRO A 169 10.68 10.16 -3.19
C PRO A 169 10.17 9.65 -4.55
N VAL A 170 9.21 8.72 -4.55
CA VAL A 170 8.57 8.23 -5.79
C VAL A 170 7.67 9.32 -6.40
N LEU A 171 6.88 10.03 -5.60
CA LEU A 171 6.01 11.10 -6.10
C LEU A 171 6.84 12.31 -6.59
N LEU A 172 7.95 12.60 -5.91
CA LEU A 172 8.92 13.60 -6.37
C LEU A 172 9.57 13.19 -7.71
N ALA A 173 9.99 11.93 -7.86
CA ALA A 173 10.54 11.42 -9.12
C ALA A 173 9.52 11.46 -10.27
N MET A 174 8.23 11.27 -9.96
CA MET A 174 7.11 11.44 -10.89
C MET A 174 6.77 12.91 -11.18
N LYS A 175 7.45 13.87 -10.54
CA LYS A 175 7.20 15.33 -10.65
C LYS A 175 5.78 15.72 -10.25
N VAL A 176 5.19 14.99 -9.31
CA VAL A 176 3.93 15.38 -8.69
C VAL A 176 4.16 16.65 -7.86
N PRO A 177 3.33 17.70 -8.00
CA PRO A 177 3.47 18.91 -7.20
C PRO A 177 3.47 18.62 -5.69
N GLU A 178 4.28 19.34 -4.93
CA GLU A 178 4.51 19.09 -3.51
C GLU A 178 3.21 19.05 -2.69
N GLU A 179 2.33 20.05 -2.84
CA GLU A 179 1.03 20.08 -2.13
C GLU A 179 0.16 18.87 -2.45
N GLN A 180 0.16 18.43 -3.72
CA GLN A 180 -0.55 17.23 -4.14
C GLN A 180 0.08 15.95 -3.56
N ALA A 181 1.41 15.89 -3.50
CA ALA A 181 2.13 14.74 -2.97
C ALA A 181 1.91 14.58 -1.44
N LEU A 182 1.78 15.69 -0.71
CA LEU A 182 1.40 15.71 0.71
C LEU A 182 -0.06 15.27 0.95
N ALA A 183 -0.91 15.39 -0.06
CA ALA A 183 -2.30 14.92 -0.04
C ALA A 183 -2.47 13.48 -0.52
N ALA A 184 -1.39 12.80 -0.92
CA ALA A 184 -1.47 11.46 -1.49
C ALA A 184 -1.80 10.40 -0.42
N VAL A 185 -2.89 9.68 -0.63
CA VAL A 185 -3.33 8.52 0.14
C VAL A 185 -3.24 7.28 -0.74
N ARG A 186 -2.60 6.24 -0.21
CA ARG A 186 -2.45 4.95 -0.87
C ARG A 186 -3.22 3.87 -0.14
N LEU A 187 -4.15 3.29 -0.89
CA LEU A 187 -5.01 2.18 -0.53
C LEU A 187 -4.55 0.93 -1.28
N SER A 188 -4.61 -0.21 -0.62
CA SER A 188 -4.29 -1.51 -1.21
C SER A 188 -5.42 -2.47 -0.87
N THR A 189 -6.07 -3.04 -1.89
CA THR A 189 -7.07 -4.09 -1.71
C THR A 189 -6.40 -5.45 -1.59
N GLY A 190 -7.11 -6.42 -1.02
CA GLY A 190 -6.66 -7.79 -0.90
C GLY A 190 -7.76 -8.78 -1.27
N LYS A 191 -7.41 -10.05 -1.48
CA LYS A 191 -8.32 -11.13 -1.91
C LYS A 191 -9.50 -11.39 -0.96
N TYR A 192 -9.41 -10.97 0.29
CA TYR A 192 -10.48 -11.12 1.28
C TYR A 192 -11.34 -9.87 1.47
N LEU A 193 -11.01 -8.75 0.80
CA LEU A 193 -11.81 -7.53 0.91
C LEU A 193 -13.15 -7.74 0.19
N THR A 194 -14.26 -7.54 0.89
CA THR A 194 -15.59 -7.63 0.28
C THR A 194 -15.95 -6.34 -0.47
N MET A 195 -16.90 -6.42 -1.40
CA MET A 195 -17.40 -5.24 -2.10
C MET A 195 -18.08 -4.24 -1.16
N ASP A 196 -18.77 -4.74 -0.14
CA ASP A 196 -19.40 -3.88 0.87
C ASP A 196 -18.36 -3.18 1.73
N ASP A 197 -17.29 -3.87 2.12
CA ASP A 197 -16.16 -3.24 2.83
C ASP A 197 -15.46 -2.19 1.96
N ALA A 198 -15.31 -2.44 0.67
CA ALA A 198 -14.74 -1.48 -0.27
C ALA A 198 -15.58 -0.19 -0.35
N VAL A 199 -16.91 -0.31 -0.45
CA VAL A 199 -17.83 0.84 -0.46
C VAL A 199 -17.83 1.55 0.90
N ALA A 200 -17.88 0.80 2.00
CA ALA A 200 -17.84 1.36 3.35
C ALA A 200 -16.54 2.13 3.60
N ALA A 201 -15.40 1.57 3.20
CA ALA A 201 -14.10 2.22 3.33
C ALA A 201 -14.04 3.53 2.52
N ALA A 202 -14.54 3.52 1.29
CA ALA A 202 -14.60 4.73 0.47
C ALA A 202 -15.45 5.82 1.14
N ARG A 203 -16.65 5.49 1.66
CA ARG A 203 -17.51 6.45 2.37
C ARG A 203 -16.89 7.02 3.64
N ILE A 204 -16.13 6.20 4.38
CA ILE A 204 -15.39 6.68 5.56
C ILE A 204 -14.33 7.70 5.15
N ILE A 205 -13.63 7.46 4.04
CA ILE A 205 -12.65 8.39 3.48
C ILE A 205 -13.34 9.68 3.00
N VAL A 206 -14.48 9.59 2.31
CA VAL A 206 -15.29 10.77 1.91
C VAL A 206 -15.63 11.62 3.13
N SER A 207 -16.15 11.00 4.19
CA SER A 207 -16.47 11.71 5.43
C SER A 207 -15.23 12.41 6.02
N ALA A 208 -14.08 11.74 6.03
CA ALA A 208 -12.83 12.33 6.52
C ALA A 208 -12.37 13.54 5.69
N VAL A 209 -12.47 13.47 4.36
CA VAL A 209 -12.13 14.57 3.45
C VAL A 209 -13.04 15.78 3.68
N VAL A 210 -14.36 15.55 3.77
CA VAL A 210 -15.34 16.63 3.98
C VAL A 210 -15.14 17.29 5.35
N SER A 211 -14.92 16.52 6.41
CA SER A 211 -14.67 17.08 7.76
C SER A 211 -13.36 17.87 7.84
N ALA A 212 -12.31 17.42 7.15
CA ALA A 212 -11.04 18.15 7.11
C ALA A 212 -11.16 19.50 6.38
N GLY A 213 -11.91 19.56 5.27
CA GLY A 213 -12.14 20.79 4.52
C GLY A 213 -12.81 21.91 5.35
N ILE A 214 -13.75 21.54 6.21
CA ILE A 214 -14.46 22.48 7.12
C ILE A 214 -13.54 23.00 8.24
N SER A 215 -12.52 22.22 8.61
CA SER A 215 -11.61 22.53 9.72
C SER A 215 -10.53 23.53 9.30
N GLU A 216 -10.04 23.45 8.06
CA GLU A 216 -9.05 24.37 7.50
C GLU A 216 -9.61 25.79 7.28
N GLU A 217 -10.89 25.94 6.94
CA GLU A 217 -11.56 27.26 6.87
C GLU A 217 -11.60 27.98 8.23
N LYS A 218 -11.67 27.23 9.34
CA LYS A 218 -11.66 27.81 10.69
C LYS A 218 -10.26 28.12 11.22
N HIS A 219 -9.20 27.73 10.53
CA HIS A 219 -7.81 27.82 10.99
C HIS A 219 -6.88 28.59 10.03
N VAL A 220 -7.39 29.62 9.34
CA VAL A 220 -6.57 30.63 8.64
C VAL A 220 -5.83 31.56 9.63
N GLY A 221 -5.42 31.07 10.81
CA GLY A 221 -4.83 31.91 11.85
C GLY A 221 -4.05 31.22 12.98
N ALA A 222 -3.88 29.89 13.01
CA ALA A 222 -3.13 29.25 14.08
C ALA A 222 -2.30 28.05 13.61
N ASN A 223 -0.98 28.17 13.76
CA ASN A 223 -0.03 27.07 13.76
C ASN A 223 -0.42 26.07 14.86
N ALA A 224 -1.06 24.96 14.50
CA ALA A 224 -1.34 23.87 15.42
C ALA A 224 -0.36 22.71 15.14
N GLY A 225 0.51 22.46 16.12
CA GLY A 225 1.50 21.39 16.12
C GLY A 225 0.86 20.01 15.95
N CYS A 226 1.53 19.17 15.14
CA CYS A 226 1.15 17.79 14.91
C CYS A 226 1.53 16.97 16.15
N HIS A 227 0.54 16.59 16.95
CA HIS A 227 0.74 15.58 17.99
C HIS A 227 0.69 14.18 17.36
N SER A 228 1.80 13.46 17.51
CA SER A 228 1.97 12.05 17.17
C SER A 228 1.03 11.18 17.99
N VAL A 229 0.23 10.34 17.31
CA VAL A 229 -0.52 9.25 17.97
C VAL A 229 -0.07 7.94 17.33
N ASP A 230 0.82 7.24 18.03
CA ASP A 230 1.06 5.81 17.83
C ASP A 230 -0.06 5.04 18.55
N LEU A 231 -0.84 4.24 17.83
CA LEU A 231 -1.71 3.23 18.45
C LEU A 231 -1.92 2.01 17.54
N LEU A 232 -1.24 0.93 17.91
CA LEU A 232 -1.58 -0.46 17.63
C LEU A 232 -2.83 -0.85 18.43
N VAL A 233 -3.80 -1.56 17.82
CA VAL A 233 -4.39 -2.80 18.39
C VAL A 233 -4.99 -3.66 17.26
N ASP A 234 -4.69 -4.95 17.30
CA ASP A 234 -5.28 -6.03 16.50
C ASP A 234 -6.79 -6.25 16.75
N LYS A 235 -7.47 -6.77 15.73
CA LYS A 235 -8.48 -7.82 15.90
C LYS A 235 -8.21 -8.91 14.87
N VAL A 236 -7.50 -9.93 15.30
CA VAL A 236 -7.52 -11.26 14.69
C VAL A 236 -8.44 -12.07 15.60
N GLU A 237 -9.59 -12.49 15.07
CA GLU A 237 -10.21 -13.75 15.51
C GLU A 237 -9.59 -14.87 14.70
#